data_AF-A0A927ZSV2-F1
#
_entry.id   AF-A0A927ZSV2-F1
#
_cell.length_a   1.000
_cell.length_b   1.000
_cell.length_c   1.000
_cell.angle_alpha   90.00
_cell.angle_beta   90.00
_cell.angle_gamma   90.00
#
_symmetry.space_group_name_H-M   'P 1'
#
loop_
_entity.id
_entity.type
_entity.pdbx_description
1 polymer ?
#
loop_
_entity_poly.entity_id
_entity_poly.type
_entity_poly.pdbx_seq_one_letter_code
_entity_poly.pdbx_strand_id
1 'polypeptide(L)'
;MQEIKIQQQYMLCGGLDRKMKIIEVVLYSIDGHKRRIIEFNTNGVTIISGKDKTGKTALLEIVQYCLGSSDCRIPEGVIKNNVSWYGIKLQFKNEQMFIARKNPDEGKQTTNKAMYIIKQTVETPLEAPRDGETNIEDIVDILTNKVGIIDNLHKPDQEHTRNNLEATIKHTLFYCFQDQNDIGTKKYLFHKQSEEFMP
;
A
#
# COMPACT_ATOMS: atom_id res chain seq x y z
N MET A 1 4.35 12.82 -22.26
CA MET A 1 3.90 13.31 -20.94
C MET A 1 2.93 12.26 -20.41
N GLN A 2 3.41 11.35 -19.57
CA GLN A 2 2.51 10.37 -18.94
C GLN A 2 1.87 10.98 -17.68
N GLU A 3 0.56 10.81 -17.50
CA GLU A 3 -0.14 11.15 -16.27
C GLU A 3 -0.50 9.85 -15.56
N ILE A 4 -0.13 9.74 -14.27
CA ILE A 4 -0.75 8.72 -13.42
C ILE A 4 -1.88 9.40 -12.68
N LYS A 5 -3.10 8.95 -12.98
CA LYS A 5 -4.30 9.35 -12.24
C LYS A 5 -4.51 8.32 -11.15
N ILE A 6 -4.23 8.69 -9.91
CA ILE A 6 -4.65 7.89 -8.77
C ILE A 6 -6.06 8.36 -8.43
N GLN A 7 -7.05 7.65 -8.96
CA GLN A 7 -8.40 7.74 -8.43
C GLN A 7 -8.41 7.00 -7.10
N GLN A 8 -8.52 7.72 -5.99
CA GLN A 8 -8.81 7.11 -4.71
C GLN A 8 -10.27 6.68 -4.72
N GLN A 9 -10.54 5.48 -5.23
CA GLN A 9 -11.82 4.85 -4.99
C GLN A 9 -11.83 4.43 -3.51
N TYR A 10 -12.80 4.95 -2.76
CA TYR A 10 -12.94 4.61 -1.36
C TYR A 10 -12.97 3.10 -1.19
N MET A 11 -12.06 2.55 -0.40
CA MET A 11 -12.19 1.17 0.04
C MET A 11 -13.38 1.12 1.02
N LEU A 12 -14.48 0.55 0.55
CA LEU A 12 -15.74 0.39 1.28
C LEU A 12 -15.97 -1.10 1.49
N CYS A 13 -15.40 -1.64 2.56
CA CYS A 13 -15.72 -2.97 3.02
C CYS A 13 -16.58 -2.80 4.29
N GLY A 14 -17.79 -3.35 4.32
CA GLY A 14 -18.67 -3.26 5.50
C GLY A 14 -19.46 -1.95 5.72
N GLY A 15 -19.71 -1.14 4.69
CA GLY A 15 -20.67 -0.01 4.73
C GLY A 15 -20.05 1.40 4.58
N LEU A 16 -20.90 2.43 4.41
CA LEU A 16 -20.52 3.83 4.11
C LEU A 16 -19.61 4.49 5.16
N ASP A 17 -19.57 3.95 6.38
CA ASP A 17 -18.84 4.50 7.54
C ASP A 17 -17.38 4.02 7.67
N ARG A 18 -16.95 3.04 6.87
CA ARG A 18 -15.60 2.43 6.93
C ARG A 18 -14.70 2.88 5.79
N LYS A 19 -14.77 4.17 5.44
CA LYS A 19 -13.96 4.78 4.38
C LYS A 19 -12.50 4.93 4.80
N MET A 20 -11.59 4.43 3.98
CA MET A 20 -10.15 4.66 4.06
C MET A 20 -9.71 5.58 2.92
N LYS A 21 -8.86 6.58 3.21
CA LYS A 21 -8.19 7.42 2.21
C LYS A 21 -6.68 7.41 2.43
N ILE A 22 -5.91 7.56 1.35
CA ILE A 22 -4.46 7.77 1.44
C ILE A 22 -4.20 9.28 1.45
N ILE A 23 -3.52 9.78 2.47
CA ILE A 23 -3.23 11.20 2.63
C ILE A 23 -1.81 11.52 2.17
N GLU A 24 -0.85 10.64 2.48
CA GLU A 24 0.58 10.88 2.21
C GLU A 24 1.29 9.59 1.81
N VAL A 25 2.31 9.75 0.96
CA VAL A 25 3.43 8.81 0.80
C VAL A 25 4.69 9.48 1.32
N VAL A 26 5.49 8.72 2.06
CA VAL A 26 6.70 9.19 2.74
C VAL A 26 7.88 8.32 2.34
N LEU A 27 8.99 8.96 1.99
CA LEU A 27 10.25 8.29 1.65
C LEU A 27 11.30 8.74 2.65
N TYR A 28 11.86 7.81 3.42
CA TYR A 28 12.98 8.11 4.31
C TYR A 28 14.29 7.80 3.60
N SER A 29 15.19 8.77 3.56
CA SER A 29 16.49 8.62 2.92
C SER A 29 17.33 7.55 3.63
N ILE A 30 18.23 6.90 2.90
CA ILE A 30 19.21 5.98 3.49
C ILE A 30 20.21 6.68 4.41
N ASP A 31 20.40 7.99 4.22
CA ASP A 31 21.20 8.82 5.12
C ASP A 31 20.52 9.07 6.49
N GLY A 32 19.24 8.72 6.65
CA GLY A 32 18.48 8.88 7.89
C GLY A 32 18.12 10.32 8.27
N HIS A 33 18.59 11.32 7.52
CA HIS A 33 18.47 12.74 7.87
C HIS A 33 17.40 13.49 7.09
N LYS A 34 16.91 12.88 6.00
CA LYS A 34 15.90 13.49 5.13
C LYS A 34 14.72 12.57 4.93
N ARG A 35 13.53 13.17 4.89
CA ARG A 35 12.31 12.54 4.40
C ARG A 35 11.71 13.38 3.29
N ARG A 36 11.11 12.72 2.30
CA ARG A 36 10.28 13.36 1.29
C ARG A 36 8.84 12.95 1.53
N ILE A 37 7.95 13.94 1.63
CA ILE A 37 6.50 13.72 1.77
C ILE A 37 5.83 14.11 0.45
N ILE A 38 4.90 13.28 0.01
CA ILE A 38 4.05 13.51 -1.14
C ILE A 38 2.61 13.45 -0.63
N GLU A 39 1.94 14.60 -0.63
CA GLU A 39 0.56 14.73 -0.17
C GLU A 39 -0.43 14.46 -1.30
N PHE A 40 -1.54 13.80 -0.96
CA PHE A 40 -2.63 13.47 -1.87
C PHE A 40 -3.84 14.35 -1.58
N ASN A 41 -4.57 14.70 -2.65
CA ASN A 41 -5.87 15.34 -2.51
C ASN A 41 -6.93 14.30 -2.10
N THR A 42 -7.52 14.49 -0.92
CA THR A 42 -8.50 13.58 -0.33
C THR A 42 -9.96 13.86 -0.76
N ASN A 43 -10.21 14.94 -1.51
CA ASN A 43 -11.54 15.37 -1.94
C ASN A 43 -11.75 15.22 -3.46
N GLY A 44 -10.86 14.52 -4.16
CA GLY A 44 -10.93 14.34 -5.60
C GLY A 44 -9.84 13.43 -6.15
N VAL A 45 -9.53 13.58 -7.43
CA VAL A 45 -8.47 12.81 -8.10
C VAL A 45 -7.12 13.47 -7.83
N THR A 46 -6.12 12.68 -7.42
CA THR A 46 -4.73 13.16 -7.38
C THR A 46 -4.05 12.83 -8.70
N ILE A 47 -3.62 13.87 -9.43
CA ILE A 47 -2.89 13.73 -10.68
C ILE A 47 -1.40 13.92 -10.39
N ILE A 48 -0.61 12.87 -10.62
CA ILE A 48 0.85 12.92 -10.47
C ILE A 48 1.47 12.91 -11.87
N SER A 49 1.97 14.08 -12.29
CA SER A 49 2.60 14.30 -13.59
C SER A 49 4.11 14.48 -13.47
N GLY A 50 4.83 14.35 -14.58
CA GLY A 50 6.31 14.34 -14.62
C GLY A 50 6.84 13.82 -15.95
N LYS A 51 8.17 13.73 -16.12
CA LYS A 51 8.75 13.11 -17.32
C LYS A 51 8.63 11.58 -17.23
N ASP A 52 8.76 10.89 -18.36
CA ASP A 52 8.71 9.42 -18.36
C ASP A 52 9.91 8.86 -17.57
N LYS A 53 9.74 7.70 -16.91
CA LYS A 53 10.75 7.04 -16.06
C LYS A 53 11.19 7.81 -14.80
N THR A 54 10.43 8.79 -14.32
CA THR A 54 10.76 9.55 -13.10
C THR A 54 10.16 8.99 -11.81
N GLY A 55 9.78 7.71 -11.77
CA GLY A 55 9.33 7.05 -10.53
C GLY A 55 7.85 7.26 -10.15
N LYS A 56 6.97 7.62 -11.10
CA LYS A 56 5.53 7.78 -10.80
C LYS A 56 4.86 6.45 -10.49
N THR A 57 5.14 5.41 -11.30
CA THR A 57 4.64 4.04 -11.05
C THR A 57 5.09 3.53 -9.69
N ALA A 58 6.27 3.97 -9.22
CA ALA A 58 6.79 3.59 -7.92
C ALA A 58 5.89 4.04 -6.76
N LEU A 59 5.11 5.13 -6.90
CA LEU A 59 4.22 5.58 -5.81
C LEU A 59 3.10 4.58 -5.53
N LEU A 60 2.52 4.03 -6.59
CA LEU A 60 1.51 2.98 -6.44
C LEU A 60 2.14 1.72 -5.82
N GLU A 61 3.33 1.34 -6.28
CA GLU A 61 4.05 0.19 -5.72
C GLU A 61 4.42 0.40 -4.24
N ILE A 62 4.78 1.62 -3.84
CA ILE A 62 5.04 1.99 -2.43
C ILE A 62 3.78 1.80 -1.58
N VAL A 63 2.65 2.29 -2.08
CA VAL A 63 1.36 2.14 -1.39
C VAL A 63 1.02 0.65 -1.24
N GLN A 64 1.07 -0.13 -2.32
CA GLN A 64 0.80 -1.57 -2.27
C GLN A 64 1.76 -2.28 -1.31
N TYR A 65 3.05 -1.93 -1.36
CA TYR A 65 4.08 -2.51 -0.49
C TYR A 65 3.80 -2.27 0.99
N CYS A 66 3.41 -1.05 1.37
CA CYS A 66 3.06 -0.70 2.74
C CYS A 66 1.72 -1.30 3.19
N LEU A 67 0.80 -1.58 2.27
CA LEU A 67 -0.49 -2.25 2.53
C LEU A 67 -0.38 -3.79 2.55
N GLY A 68 0.84 -4.33 2.38
CA GLY A 68 1.12 -5.73 2.66
C GLY A 68 1.37 -6.62 1.46
N SER A 69 1.75 -6.08 0.29
CA SER A 69 2.24 -6.91 -0.82
C SER A 69 3.31 -7.91 -0.35
N SER A 70 3.28 -9.12 -0.90
CA SER A 70 4.26 -10.18 -0.58
C SER A 70 5.69 -9.76 -0.89
N ASP A 71 5.86 -9.03 -1.99
CA ASP A 71 7.14 -8.63 -2.58
C ASP A 71 7.21 -7.11 -2.79
N CYS A 72 8.44 -6.59 -2.80
CA CYS A 72 8.74 -5.20 -3.08
C CYS A 72 8.93 -4.99 -4.58
N ARG A 73 7.87 -4.58 -5.26
CA ARG A 73 7.85 -4.31 -6.73
C ARG A 73 8.27 -2.89 -7.10
N ILE A 74 8.76 -2.12 -6.13
CA ILE A 74 9.26 -0.77 -6.36
C ILE A 74 10.45 -0.86 -7.34
N PRO A 75 10.40 -0.19 -8.51
CA PRO A 75 11.43 -0.34 -9.53
C PRO A 75 12.83 -0.02 -9.02
N GLU A 76 13.81 -0.82 -9.47
CA GLU A 76 15.22 -0.58 -9.21
C GLU A 76 15.68 0.81 -9.69
N GLY A 77 16.70 1.36 -9.02
CA GLY A 77 17.30 2.64 -9.38
C GLY A 77 17.08 3.72 -8.32
N VAL A 78 16.81 4.95 -8.76
CA VAL A 78 16.95 6.15 -7.91
C VAL A 78 16.14 6.08 -6.61
N ILE A 79 14.92 5.56 -6.63
CA ILE A 79 14.11 5.47 -5.41
C ILE A 79 14.68 4.37 -4.49
N LYS A 80 14.76 3.13 -4.99
CA LYS A 80 15.18 1.98 -4.19
C LYS A 80 16.60 2.10 -3.65
N ASN A 81 17.50 2.79 -4.37
CA ASN A 81 18.90 2.96 -3.96
C ASN A 81 19.11 4.08 -2.92
N ASN A 82 18.14 4.98 -2.75
CA ASN A 82 18.29 6.15 -1.87
C ASN A 82 17.32 6.14 -0.68
N VAL A 83 16.44 5.15 -0.57
CA VAL A 83 15.40 5.09 0.45
C VAL A 83 15.64 3.91 1.40
N SER A 84 15.60 4.17 2.70
CA SER A 84 15.70 3.13 3.75
C SER A 84 14.33 2.58 4.14
N TRP A 85 13.30 3.42 4.15
CA TRP A 85 11.93 3.06 4.52
C TRP A 85 10.92 3.77 3.65
N TYR A 86 9.86 3.05 3.30
CA TYR A 86 8.68 3.58 2.64
C TYR A 86 7.56 3.72 3.66
N GLY A 87 6.80 4.81 3.59
CA GLY A 87 5.67 5.03 4.48
C GLY A 87 4.44 5.57 3.77
N ILE A 88 3.30 5.37 4.39
CA ILE A 88 2.01 5.91 3.98
C ILE A 88 1.25 6.44 5.20
N LYS A 89 0.45 7.48 4.99
CA LYS A 89 -0.53 7.95 5.99
C LYS A 89 -1.94 7.76 5.47
N LEU A 90 -2.78 7.16 6.30
CA LEU A 90 -4.16 6.81 6.01
C LEU A 90 -5.12 7.61 6.88
N GLN A 91 -6.22 8.08 6.29
CA GLN A 91 -7.36 8.66 6.99
C GLN A 91 -8.48 7.62 7.09
N PHE A 92 -8.95 7.37 8.31
CA PHE A 92 -10.22 6.70 8.61
C PHE A 92 -11.24 7.72 9.12
N LYS A 93 -12.46 7.30 9.46
CA LYS A 93 -13.55 8.21 9.88
C LYS A 93 -13.14 9.14 11.03
N ASN A 94 -12.53 8.61 12.08
CA ASN A 94 -12.23 9.35 13.32
C ASN A 94 -10.75 9.30 13.73
N GLU A 95 -9.89 8.71 12.91
CA GLU A 95 -8.48 8.51 13.25
C GLU A 95 -7.61 8.43 12.00
N GLN A 96 -6.31 8.52 12.23
CA GLN A 96 -5.28 8.35 11.23
C GLN A 96 -4.36 7.20 11.61
N MET A 97 -3.80 6.58 10.58
CA MET A 97 -2.79 5.54 10.72
C MET A 97 -1.60 5.89 9.86
N PHE A 98 -0.41 5.95 10.45
CA PHE A 98 0.84 5.95 9.71
C PHE A 98 1.38 4.53 9.66
N ILE A 99 1.85 4.11 8.50
CA ILE A 99 2.50 2.80 8.28
C ILE A 99 3.85 3.09 7.64
N ALA A 100 4.89 2.37 8.06
CA ALA A 100 6.15 2.32 7.35
C ALA A 100 6.65 0.89 7.23
N ARG A 101 7.20 0.54 6.05
CA ARG A 101 7.81 -0.76 5.77
C ARG A 101 9.23 -0.55 5.25
N LYS A 102 10.16 -1.36 5.76
CA LYS A 102 11.58 -1.22 5.45
C LYS A 102 11.83 -1.55 3.98
N ASN A 103 12.72 -0.83 3.32
CA ASN A 103 13.22 -1.23 2.01
C ASN A 103 14.04 -2.53 2.16
N PRO A 104 13.76 -3.59 1.37
CA PRO A 104 14.53 -4.84 1.48
C PRO A 104 16.03 -4.62 1.30
N ASP A 105 16.83 -5.38 2.04
CA ASP A 105 18.29 -5.40 1.84
C ASP A 105 18.61 -5.88 0.41
N GLU A 106 19.78 -5.50 -0.10
CA GLU A 106 20.23 -5.90 -1.43
C GLU A 106 20.15 -7.43 -1.62
N GLY A 107 19.61 -7.85 -2.78
CA GLY A 107 19.38 -9.26 -3.09
C GLY A 107 18.13 -9.88 -2.46
N LYS A 108 17.40 -9.17 -1.58
CA LYS A 108 16.12 -9.64 -1.04
C LYS A 108 14.94 -9.03 -1.80
N GLN A 109 13.93 -9.87 -2.06
CA GLN A 109 12.70 -9.45 -2.73
C GLN A 109 11.68 -8.81 -1.76
N THR A 110 11.84 -9.01 -0.45
CA THR A 110 10.91 -8.51 0.55
C THR A 110 11.54 -8.45 1.95
N THR A 111 10.83 -7.82 2.88
CA THR A 111 11.10 -7.84 4.31
C THR A 111 9.79 -7.66 5.07
N ASN A 112 9.69 -8.28 6.23
CA ASN A 112 8.51 -8.14 7.10
C ASN A 112 8.67 -7.00 8.09
N LYS A 113 9.83 -6.35 8.19
CA LYS A 113 10.07 -5.25 9.12
C LYS A 113 9.17 -4.05 8.80
N ALA A 114 8.30 -3.70 9.75
CA ALA A 114 7.35 -2.61 9.61
C ALA A 114 7.16 -1.85 10.93
N MET A 115 6.46 -0.71 10.85
CA MET A 115 5.98 0.15 11.94
C MET A 115 4.55 0.56 11.60
N TYR A 116 3.72 0.75 12.63
CA TYR A 116 2.55 1.62 12.51
C TYR A 116 2.36 2.55 13.70
N ILE A 117 1.62 3.63 13.50
CA ILE A 117 1.15 4.56 14.54
C ILE A 117 -0.33 4.82 14.30
N ILE A 118 -1.18 4.65 15.31
CA ILE A 118 -2.61 4.96 15.24
C ILE A 118 -2.94 6.00 16.30
N LYS A 119 -3.53 7.13 15.88
CA LYS A 119 -4.01 8.21 16.75
C LYS A 119 -5.16 8.94 16.05
N GLN A 120 -5.93 9.75 16.79
CA GLN A 120 -6.96 10.61 16.20
C GLN A 120 -6.38 11.48 15.06
N THR A 121 -5.19 12.05 15.28
CA THR A 121 -4.36 12.72 14.28
C THR A 121 -2.93 12.23 14.43
N VAL A 122 -2.30 11.85 13.32
CA VAL A 122 -0.92 11.35 13.29
C VAL A 122 -0.04 12.36 12.55
N GLU A 123 0.96 12.87 13.28
CA GLU A 123 2.08 13.56 12.64
C GLU A 123 3.01 12.53 12.02
N THR A 124 3.45 12.82 10.79
CA THR A 124 4.41 11.98 10.09
C THR A 124 5.75 12.00 10.85
N PRO A 125 6.34 10.84 11.21
CA PRO A 125 7.60 10.79 11.95
C PRO A 125 8.77 11.46 11.22
N LEU A 126 9.60 12.23 11.94
CA LEU A 126 10.74 12.94 11.36
C LEU A 126 11.84 11.99 10.89
N GLU A 127 12.08 10.96 11.69
CA GLU A 127 13.10 9.96 11.46
C GLU A 127 12.47 8.64 11.00
N ALA A 128 13.26 7.85 10.30
CA ALA A 128 12.86 6.50 9.92
C ALA A 128 12.65 5.62 11.16
N PRO A 129 11.76 4.61 11.07
CA PRO A 129 11.59 3.61 12.13
C PRO A 129 12.91 2.93 12.52
N ARG A 130 13.00 2.51 13.78
CA ARG A 130 14.10 1.62 14.21
C ARG A 130 13.76 0.18 13.86
N ASP A 131 14.77 -0.64 13.63
CA ASP A 131 14.56 -2.06 13.36
C ASP A 131 13.93 -2.74 14.60
N GLY A 132 12.78 -3.40 14.42
CA GLY A 132 12.15 -4.25 15.45
C GLY A 132 10.83 -3.78 16.06
N GLU A 133 10.10 -2.84 15.44
CA GLU A 133 8.84 -2.33 16.00
C GLU A 133 7.63 -3.28 15.81
N THR A 134 7.47 -3.90 14.64
CA THR A 134 6.43 -4.92 14.35
C THR A 134 6.72 -5.62 13.00
N ASN A 135 5.79 -6.46 12.53
CA ASN A 135 5.82 -7.08 11.22
C ASN A 135 4.68 -6.58 10.30
N ILE A 136 4.76 -6.86 9.00
CA ILE A 136 3.76 -6.41 8.03
C ILE A 136 2.45 -7.20 8.13
N GLU A 137 2.50 -8.45 8.59
CA GLU A 137 1.32 -9.30 8.80
C GLU A 137 0.39 -8.71 9.88
N ASP A 138 0.93 -8.26 11.01
CA ASP A 138 0.18 -7.60 12.08
C ASP A 138 -0.57 -6.35 11.55
N ILE A 139 0.09 -5.58 10.67
CA ILE A 139 -0.51 -4.39 10.04
C ILE A 139 -1.64 -4.78 9.11
N VAL A 140 -1.48 -5.84 8.33
CA VAL A 140 -2.52 -6.37 7.44
C VAL A 140 -3.74 -6.79 8.24
N ASP A 141 -3.56 -7.46 9.39
CA ASP A 141 -4.66 -7.89 10.25
C ASP A 141 -5.40 -6.70 10.85
N ILE A 142 -4.67 -5.68 11.33
CA ILE A 142 -5.26 -4.43 11.83
C ILE A 142 -6.05 -3.73 10.72
N LEU A 143 -5.48 -3.60 9.53
CA LEU A 143 -6.13 -2.96 8.39
C LEU A 143 -7.38 -3.72 7.96
N THR A 144 -7.31 -5.05 7.85
CA THR A 144 -8.41 -5.95 7.48
C THR A 144 -9.60 -5.75 8.42
N ASN A 145 -9.34 -5.72 9.73
CA ASN A 145 -10.36 -5.42 10.74
C ASN A 145 -10.91 -3.98 10.63
N LYS A 146 -10.05 -2.98 10.41
CA LYS A 146 -10.46 -1.57 10.27
C LYS A 146 -11.35 -1.33 9.06
N VAL A 147 -11.04 -1.98 7.93
CA VAL A 147 -11.89 -1.95 6.74
C VAL A 147 -13.06 -2.92 6.85
N GLY A 148 -13.25 -3.61 7.98
CA GLY A 148 -14.46 -4.35 8.24
C GLY A 148 -14.59 -5.68 7.54
N ILE A 149 -13.47 -6.25 7.10
CA ILE A 149 -13.38 -7.62 6.64
C ILE A 149 -13.17 -8.46 7.91
N ILE A 150 -14.22 -9.15 8.37
CA ILE A 150 -14.25 -9.93 9.62
C ILE A 150 -14.73 -11.35 9.29
N ASP A 151 -14.27 -12.36 10.03
CA ASP A 151 -14.73 -13.76 9.98
C ASP A 151 -14.71 -14.41 8.57
N ASN A 152 -13.55 -14.44 7.92
CA ASN A 152 -13.39 -14.99 6.56
C ASN A 152 -12.47 -16.21 6.47
N LEU A 153 -12.11 -16.82 7.59
CA LEU A 153 -11.24 -17.99 7.60
C LEU A 153 -12.02 -19.22 7.13
N HIS A 154 -11.89 -19.56 5.84
CA HIS A 154 -12.38 -20.82 5.31
C HIS A 154 -11.34 -21.91 5.60
N LYS A 155 -11.68 -22.80 6.54
CA LYS A 155 -10.91 -24.02 6.78
C LYS A 155 -11.50 -25.12 5.90
N PRO A 156 -10.79 -25.61 4.88
CA PRO A 156 -11.26 -26.75 4.10
C PRO A 156 -11.32 -28.01 4.98
N ASP A 157 -12.20 -28.95 4.63
CA ASP A 157 -12.31 -30.23 5.34
C ASP A 157 -11.00 -31.02 5.30
N GLN A 158 -10.77 -31.87 6.30
CA GLN A 158 -9.49 -32.59 6.52
C GLN A 158 -9.04 -33.47 5.33
N GLU A 159 -9.92 -33.72 4.36
CA GLU A 159 -9.62 -34.48 3.13
C GLU A 159 -9.13 -33.62 1.95
N HIS A 160 -9.03 -32.30 2.12
CA HIS A 160 -8.56 -31.37 1.09
C HIS A 160 -7.18 -30.78 1.42
N THR A 161 -6.24 -30.85 0.47
CA THR A 161 -4.86 -30.30 0.59
C THR A 161 -4.78 -28.78 0.42
N ARG A 162 -5.92 -28.07 0.42
CA ARG A 162 -5.95 -26.62 0.22
C ARG A 162 -5.57 -25.92 1.52
N ASN A 163 -4.77 -24.87 1.42
CA ASN A 163 -4.45 -24.02 2.56
C ASN A 163 -5.70 -23.28 3.04
N ASN A 164 -5.75 -22.96 4.33
CA ASN A 164 -6.75 -22.04 4.87
C ASN A 164 -6.72 -20.74 4.05
N LEU A 165 -7.90 -20.28 3.63
CA LEU A 165 -8.01 -19.06 2.84
C LEU A 165 -8.74 -18.01 3.67
N GLU A 166 -8.17 -16.82 3.75
CA GLU A 166 -8.77 -15.67 4.42
C GLU A 166 -8.77 -14.47 3.48
N ALA A 167 -9.94 -13.85 3.32
CA ALA A 167 -10.03 -12.56 2.67
C ALA A 167 -9.37 -11.50 3.57
N THR A 168 -8.26 -10.94 3.12
CA THR A 168 -7.60 -9.79 3.76
C THR A 168 -7.73 -8.54 2.90
N ILE A 169 -7.35 -7.38 3.45
CA ILE A 169 -7.27 -6.10 2.71
C ILE A 169 -6.41 -6.19 1.43
N LYS A 170 -5.47 -7.15 1.35
CA LYS A 170 -4.65 -7.33 0.14
C LYS A 170 -5.50 -7.59 -1.10
N HIS A 171 -6.63 -8.29 -0.95
CA HIS A 171 -7.53 -8.63 -2.06
C HIS A 171 -8.38 -7.44 -2.54
N THR A 172 -8.53 -6.39 -1.73
CA THR A 172 -9.32 -5.22 -2.13
C THR A 172 -8.48 -4.20 -2.89
N LEU A 173 -7.14 -4.26 -2.79
CA LEU A 173 -6.23 -3.35 -3.48
C LEU A 173 -6.39 -3.39 -5.01
N PHE A 174 -6.74 -4.55 -5.58
CA PHE A 174 -7.00 -4.72 -7.03
C PHE A 174 -8.17 -3.86 -7.55
N TYR A 175 -9.12 -3.54 -6.68
CA TYR A 175 -10.28 -2.73 -7.02
C TYR A 175 -10.09 -1.24 -6.69
N CYS A 176 -9.05 -0.90 -5.92
CA CYS A 176 -8.85 0.46 -5.42
C CYS A 176 -7.84 1.27 -6.25
N PHE A 177 -7.06 0.60 -7.08
CA PHE A 177 -6.04 1.23 -7.90
C PHE A 177 -6.26 0.88 -9.36
N GLN A 178 -5.89 1.79 -10.25
CA GLN A 178 -5.80 1.56 -11.68
C GLN A 178 -4.53 2.26 -12.15
N ASP A 179 -3.69 1.54 -12.88
CA ASP A 179 -2.50 2.12 -13.48
C ASP A 179 -2.80 2.70 -14.88
N GLN A 180 -1.78 3.29 -15.51
CA GLN A 180 -1.95 3.89 -16.84
C GLN A 180 -2.34 2.87 -17.92
N ASN A 181 -1.88 1.62 -17.80
CA ASN A 181 -2.21 0.55 -18.74
C ASN A 181 -3.67 0.12 -18.58
N ASP A 182 -4.17 0.09 -17.34
CA ASP A 182 -5.57 -0.24 -17.05
C ASP A 182 -6.52 0.83 -17.62
N ILE A 183 -6.22 2.11 -17.42
CA ILE A 183 -7.07 3.21 -17.92
C ILE A 183 -7.01 3.31 -19.45
N GLY A 184 -5.87 2.94 -20.05
CA GLY A 184 -5.66 3.02 -21.50
C GLY A 184 -6.24 1.86 -22.30
N THR A 185 -6.56 0.73 -21.67
CA THR A 185 -7.03 -0.48 -22.36
C THR A 185 -8.55 -0.57 -22.40
N LYS A 186 -9.10 -1.02 -23.53
CA LYS A 186 -10.55 -1.34 -23.65
C LYS A 186 -10.87 -2.78 -23.27
N LYS A 187 -9.86 -3.58 -22.91
CA LYS A 187 -10.00 -5.04 -22.75
C LYS A 187 -10.28 -5.48 -21.31
N TYR A 188 -9.85 -4.69 -20.33
CA TYR A 188 -9.87 -5.06 -18.92
C TYR A 188 -10.34 -3.85 -18.10
N LEU A 189 -11.04 -4.11 -17.00
CA LEU A 189 -11.63 -3.08 -16.15
C LEU A 189 -10.89 -2.94 -14.81
N PHE A 190 -10.26 -4.02 -14.34
CA PHE A 190 -9.63 -4.10 -13.03
C PHE A 190 -8.11 -4.20 -13.12
N HIS A 191 -7.43 -3.66 -12.11
CA HIS A 191 -5.99 -3.67 -12.03
C HIS A 191 -5.46 -5.09 -11.88
N LYS A 192 -4.43 -5.41 -12.67
CA LYS A 192 -3.79 -6.74 -12.75
C LYS A 192 -4.69 -7.87 -13.27
N GLN A 193 -5.84 -7.58 -13.87
CA GLN A 193 -6.75 -8.59 -14.44
C GLN A 193 -6.09 -9.46 -15.54
N SER A 194 -5.00 -9.00 -16.14
CA SER A 194 -4.25 -9.78 -17.14
C SER A 194 -3.10 -10.62 -16.56
N GLU A 195 -2.82 -10.54 -15.25
CA GLU A 195 -1.78 -11.36 -14.61
C GLU A 195 -2.31 -12.79 -14.35
N GLU A 196 -1.47 -13.81 -14.56
CA GLU A 196 -1.84 -15.20 -14.23
C GLU A 196 -2.07 -15.36 -12.71
N PHE A 197 -3.04 -16.19 -12.34
CA PHE A 197 -3.42 -16.50 -10.94
C PHE A 197 -4.03 -15.34 -10.14
N MET A 198 -4.54 -14.30 -10.81
CA MET A 198 -5.45 -13.32 -10.19
C MET A 198 -6.90 -13.83 -10.15
N PRO A 199 -7.69 -13.49 -9.11
CA PRO A 199 -9.08 -13.92 -8.96
C PRO A 199 -10.02 -13.34 -10.04
#